data_AF-A0A372Q0K7-F1
#
_entry.id   AF-A0A372Q0K7-F1
#
_cell.length_a   1.000
_cell.length_b   1.000
_cell.length_c   1.000
_cell.angle_alpha   90.00
_cell.angle_beta   90.00
_cell.angle_gamma   90.00
#
_symmetry.space_group_name_H-M   'P 1'
#
loop_
_entity.id
_entity.type
_entity.pdbx_description
1 polymer ?
#
loop_
_entity_poly.entity_id
_entity_poly.type
_entity_poly.pdbx_seq_one_letter_code
_entity_poly.pdbx_strand_id
1 'polypeptide(L)' 'MYTPERIYCTKADYHIDLTEDILEDDAKLRQGVKEVMGVIVGLLKDRIEVDDAPDSKRARTKKYIKE' A
#
# COMPACT_ATOMS: atom_id res chain seq x y z
N MET A 1 -0.25 -3.72 -23.30
CA MET A 1 -0.07 -2.90 -22.09
C MET A 1 -0.98 -3.43 -21.00
N TYR A 2 -0.46 -3.67 -19.80
CA TYR A 2 -1.27 -4.07 -18.65
C TYR A 2 -1.66 -2.81 -17.87
N THR A 3 -2.85 -2.31 -18.14
CA THR A 3 -3.54 -1.28 -17.38
C THR A 3 -4.52 -1.97 -16.43
N PRO A 4 -4.22 -2.07 -15.13
CA PRO A 4 -5.22 -2.46 -14.14
C PRO A 4 -6.42 -1.50 -14.18
N GLU A 5 -7.51 -1.88 -14.84
CA GLU A 5 -8.76 -1.11 -14.79
C GLU A 5 -9.27 -0.95 -13.35
N ARG A 6 -8.87 -1.86 -12.44
CA ARG A 6 -9.24 -1.87 -11.03
C ARG A 6 -8.04 -1.69 -10.09
N ILE A 7 -8.28 -1.07 -8.93
CA ILE A 7 -7.32 -1.05 -7.83
C ILE A 7 -7.26 -2.49 -7.33
N TYR A 8 -6.11 -3.14 -7.49
CA TYR A 8 -5.91 -4.48 -6.93
C TYR A 8 -5.84 -4.36 -5.42
N CYS A 9 -6.74 -5.06 -4.73
CA CYS A 9 -6.65 -5.23 -3.29
C CYS A 9 -5.37 -6.03 -2.99
N THR A 10 -4.55 -5.54 -2.06
CA THR A 10 -3.41 -6.32 -1.56
C THR A 10 -3.95 -7.51 -0.77
N LYS A 11 -3.43 -8.72 -0.98
CA LYS A 11 -3.79 -9.89 -0.14
C LYS A 11 -3.16 -9.82 1.26
N ALA A 12 -2.30 -8.83 1.51
CA ALA A 12 -1.72 -8.57 2.82
C ALA A 12 -2.75 -7.84 3.68
N ASP A 13 -3.00 -8.38 4.87
CA ASP A 13 -3.82 -7.73 5.87
C ASP A 13 -2.99 -6.66 6.58
N TYR A 14 -3.36 -5.40 6.35
CA TYR A 14 -2.81 -4.27 7.09
C TYR A 14 -3.78 -3.92 8.22
N HIS A 15 -3.39 -4.22 9.45
CA HIS A 15 -4.16 -3.87 10.64
C HIS A 15 -3.48 -2.73 11.39
N ILE A 16 -4.29 -1.80 11.86
CA ILE A 16 -3.89 -0.81 12.85
C ILE A 16 -4.60 -1.23 14.13
N ASP A 17 -3.83 -1.74 15.08
CA ASP A 17 -4.36 -2.12 16.39
C ASP A 17 -4.80 -0.86 17.13
N LEU A 18 -6.01 -0.88 17.67
CA LEU A 18 -6.58 0.20 18.48
C LEU A 18 -6.79 -0.33 19.89
N THR A 19 -5.84 0.01 20.77
CA THR A 19 -5.89 -0.29 22.20
C THR A 19 -6.01 1.01 22.98
N GLU A 20 -6.53 0.96 24.21
CA GLU A 20 -6.79 2.17 25.01
C GLU A 20 -5.52 3.00 25.29
N ASP A 21 -4.35 2.35 25.41
CA ASP A 21 -3.05 3.01 25.62
C ASP A 21 -2.64 3.93 24.46
N ILE A 22 -3.19 3.70 23.27
CA ILE A 22 -2.92 4.49 22.07
C ILE A 22 -3.58 5.87 22.15
N LEU A 23 -4.59 6.03 23.02
CA LEU A 23 -5.21 7.33 23.29
C LEU A 23 -4.32 8.23 24.16
N GLU A 24 -3.38 7.64 24.91
CA GLU A 24 -2.42 8.36 25.75
C GLU A 24 -1.12 8.69 25.00
N ASP A 25 -0.64 7.78 24.14
CA ASP A 25 0.48 7.99 23.23
C ASP A 25 0.14 7.51 21.81
N ASP A 26 -0.13 8.49 20.94
CA ASP A 26 -0.55 8.24 19.56
C ASP A 26 0.61 7.89 18.61
N ALA A 27 1.86 7.82 19.08
CA ALA A 27 3.03 7.57 18.23
C ALA A 27 2.89 6.26 17.44
N LYS A 28 2.39 5.19 18.08
CA LYS A 28 2.16 3.89 17.43
C LYS A 28 1.03 3.96 16.40
N LEU A 29 -0.05 4.68 16.71
CA LEU A 29 -1.15 4.92 15.77
C LEU A 29 -0.66 5.66 14.54
N ARG A 30 0.05 6.78 14.75
CA ARG A 30 0.60 7.60 13.68
C ARG A 30 1.56 6.81 12.80
N GLN A 31 2.36 5.92 13.38
CA GLN A 31 3.24 5.03 12.63
C GLN A 31 2.44 4.04 11.76
N GLY A 32 1.43 3.36 12.32
CA GLY A 32 0.57 2.45 11.57
C GLY A 32 -0.20 3.15 10.44
N VAL A 33 -0.76 4.32 10.71
CA VAL A 33 -1.45 5.16 9.70
C VAL A 33 -0.48 5.56 8.58
N LYS A 34 0.75 5.98 8.92
CA LYS A 34 1.77 6.37 7.94
C LYS A 34 2.14 5.21 7.01
N GLU A 35 2.27 4.00 7.55
CA GLU A 35 2.58 2.81 6.76
C GLU A 35 1.45 2.44 5.80
N VAL A 36 0.20 2.40 6.28
CA VAL A 36 -0.98 2.13 5.46
C VAL A 36 -1.15 3.17 4.35
N MET A 37 -1.03 4.46 4.70
CA MET A 37 -1.08 5.54 3.71
C MET A 37 0.04 5.43 2.67
N GLY A 38 1.25 5.03 3.08
CA GLY A 38 2.38 4.81 2.18
C GLY A 38 2.10 3.73 1.14
N VAL A 39 1.48 2.63 1.55
CA VAL A 39 1.07 1.54 0.65
C VAL A 39 0.01 2.04 -0.34
N ILE A 40 -1.03 2.73 0.13
CA ILE A 40 -2.09 3.29 -0.72
C ILE A 40 -1.51 4.26 -1.76
N VAL A 41 -0.68 5.21 -1.33
CA VAL A 41 -0.03 6.18 -2.23
C VAL A 41 0.88 5.47 -3.24
N GLY A 42 1.62 4.44 -2.82
CA GLY A 42 2.45 3.64 -3.72
C GLY A 42 1.64 2.96 -4.83
N LEU A 43 0.49 2.37 -4.48
CA LEU A 43 -0.43 1.74 -5.44
C LEU A 43 -1.06 2.76 -6.41
N LEU A 44 -1.38 3.96 -5.91
CA LEU A 44 -1.92 5.05 -6.73
C LEU A 44 -0.87 5.61 -7.70
N LYS A 45 0.38 5.80 -7.25
CA LYS A 45 1.49 6.22 -8.11
C LYS A 45 1.77 5.21 -9.22
N ASP A 46 1.73 3.92 -8.89
CA ASP A 46 1.92 2.86 -9.88
C ASP A 46 0.85 2.91 -10.98
N ARG A 47 -0.37 3.42 -10.70
CA ARG A 47 -1.40 3.66 -11.72
C ARG A 47 -1.16 4.91 -12.58
N ILE A 48 -0.46 5.91 -12.07
CA ILE A 48 -0.16 7.13 -12.83
C ILE A 48 1.05 6.90 -13.74
N GLU A 49 2.09 6.21 -13.25
CA GLU A 49 3.32 5.86 -14.01
C GLU A 49 3.15 4.66 -14.97
N VAL A 50 1.95 4.39 -15.49
CA VAL A 50 1.70 3.21 -16.36
C VAL A 50 2.54 3.22 -17.65
N ASP A 51 3.12 4.34 -18.07
CA ASP A 51 3.76 4.48 -19.39
C ASP A 51 5.31 4.47 -19.41
N ASP A 52 6.00 4.85 -18.33
CA ASP A 52 7.46 5.12 -18.43
C ASP A 52 8.40 3.97 -17.99
N ALA A 53 7.95 3.04 -17.16
CA ALA A 53 8.83 1.96 -16.64
C ALA A 53 8.06 0.68 -16.25
N PRO A 54 7.72 -0.20 -17.21
CA PRO A 54 6.89 -1.38 -16.96
C PRO A 54 7.55 -2.43 -16.03
N ASP A 55 8.87 -2.54 -16.03
CA ASP A 55 9.60 -3.60 -15.29
C ASP A 55 9.71 -3.33 -13.78
N SER A 56 9.95 -2.08 -13.39
CA SER A 56 10.03 -1.67 -11.98
C SER A 56 8.68 -1.83 -11.27
N LYS A 57 7.60 -1.53 -11.99
CA LYS A 57 6.23 -1.71 -11.55
C LYS A 57 5.89 -3.18 -11.33
N ARG A 58 6.23 -4.05 -12.27
CA ARG A 58 6.00 -5.50 -12.17
C ARG A 58 6.70 -6.11 -10.95
N ALA A 59 7.92 -5.65 -10.65
CA ALA A 59 8.69 -6.09 -9.48
C ALA A 59 8.07 -5.63 -8.15
N ARG A 60 7.53 -4.40 -8.07
CA ARG A 60 6.82 -3.90 -6.87
C ARG A 60 5.49 -4.60 -6.67
N THR A 61 4.64 -4.69 -7.70
CA THR A 61 3.32 -5.31 -7.58
C THR A 61 3.41 -6.81 -7.23
N LYS A 62 4.41 -7.54 -7.73
CA LYS A 62 4.68 -8.94 -7.31
C LYS A 62 4.96 -9.12 -5.83
N LYS A 63 5.48 -8.10 -5.12
CA LYS A 63 5.69 -8.17 -3.66
C LYS A 63 4.37 -8.15 -2.89
N TYR A 64 3.31 -7.59 -3.48
CA TYR A 64 2.01 -7.41 -2.84
C TYR A 64 0.93 -8.38 -3.35
N ILE A 65 1.20 -9.07 -4.46
CA ILE A 65 0.32 -10.05 -5.09
C ILE A 65 1.03 -11.40 -5.13
N LYS A 66 0.57 -12.37 -4.34
CA LYS A 66 1.01 -13.78 -4.43
C LYS A 66 0.08 -14.52 -5.41
N GLU A 67 0.67 -15.27 -6.33
CA GLU A 67 0.00 -16.18 -7.28
C GLU A 67 -0.96 -17.12 -6.54
#